data_AF-A0A9E3F5D0-F1
#
_entry.id   AF-A0A9E3F5D0-F1
#
_cell.length_a   1.000
_cell.length_b   1.000
_cell.length_c   1.000
_cell.angle_alpha   90.00
_cell.angle_beta   90.00
_cell.angle_gamma   90.00
#
_symmetry.space_group_name_H-M   'P 1'
#
loop_
_entity.id
_entity.type
_entity.pdbx_description
1 polymer ?
#
loop_
_entity_poly.entity_id
_entity_poly.type
_entity_poly.pdbx_seq_one_letter_code
_entity_poly.pdbx_strand_id
1 'polypeptide(L)'
;AWPHGSAQVDAACAWLRERQITDVVGDWAVRRPGVSPGGWAFQYHNDFYPDVDDTAVVGMLLDRQHDPAQAEALRRAQAWVIGMQSSDGGWGAFEPENTHLYLNHIPFADHGALLDPPTADVTARCVSFLTQLGMSAENPVIRRAIGFLRRGQETDGSWFGRWGTNYVYGTWSVLCALNAAGVPHDDPAIRRAVGFLLSVQRDDGGWGEDEETYADAPRGCYHESTPSQTAWALLGLMAAGEADHEAVARGVAYLTRTQRADGEWTELPYTAVGFPRVFYLRYHGYRLYFPLLALARYRNLQRANDRVVSVGF
;
A
#
# COMPACT_ATOMS: atom_id res chain seq x y z
N ALA A 1 20.02 11.35 13.23
CA ALA A 1 19.53 12.29 12.20
C ALA A 1 19.77 11.65 10.85
N TRP A 2 18.71 11.41 10.06
CA TRP A 2 18.89 11.05 8.66
C TRP A 2 19.67 12.18 7.98
N PRO A 3 20.64 11.89 7.10
CA PRO A 3 21.21 12.95 6.29
C PRO A 3 20.06 13.61 5.54
N HIS A 4 20.08 14.95 5.46
CA HIS A 4 19.23 15.68 4.52
C HIS A 4 19.20 14.93 3.18
N GLY A 5 18.02 14.86 2.55
CA GLY A 5 17.82 14.11 1.32
C GLY A 5 18.95 14.38 0.34
N SER A 6 19.33 13.37 -0.47
CA SER A 6 20.24 13.67 -1.56
C SER A 6 19.61 14.76 -2.46
N ALA A 7 20.42 15.53 -3.19
CA ALA A 7 19.89 16.59 -4.07
C ALA A 7 18.79 16.08 -5.03
N GLN A 8 18.83 14.80 -5.40
CA GLN A 8 17.79 14.14 -6.19
C GLN A 8 16.47 13.95 -5.43
N VAL A 9 16.53 13.58 -4.14
CA VAL A 9 15.33 13.46 -3.29
C VAL A 9 14.72 14.83 -3.06
N ASP A 10 15.54 15.86 -2.81
CA ASP A 10 15.06 17.22 -2.62
C ASP A 10 14.38 17.76 -3.89
N ALA A 11 14.98 17.52 -5.07
CA ALA A 11 14.37 17.88 -6.34
C ALA A 11 13.05 17.13 -6.60
N ALA A 12 12.98 15.84 -6.26
CA ALA A 12 11.76 15.05 -6.38
C ALA A 12 10.64 15.57 -5.45
N CYS A 13 10.95 15.88 -4.19
CA CYS A 13 9.99 16.46 -3.25
C CYS A 13 9.52 17.85 -3.69
N ALA A 14 10.41 18.69 -4.21
CA ALA A 14 10.04 19.98 -4.77
C ALA A 14 9.10 19.83 -5.97
N TRP A 15 9.41 18.92 -6.90
CA TRP A 15 8.57 18.62 -8.05
C TRP A 15 7.19 18.09 -7.63
N LEU A 16 7.13 17.17 -6.66
CA LEU A 16 5.87 16.65 -6.14
C LEU A 16 5.02 17.76 -5.51
N ARG A 17 5.62 18.65 -4.71
CA ARG A 17 4.91 19.79 -4.13
C ARG A 17 4.29 20.69 -5.20
N GLU A 18 4.97 20.91 -6.33
CA GLU A 18 4.44 21.67 -7.46
C GLU A 18 3.27 20.98 -8.17
N ARG A 19 3.09 19.67 -7.98
CA ARG A 19 1.98 18.88 -8.56
C ARG A 19 0.78 18.70 -7.63
N GLN A 20 0.81 19.26 -6.42
CA GLN A 20 -0.36 19.20 -5.55
C GLN A 20 -1.52 19.97 -6.19
N ILE A 21 -2.68 19.34 -6.26
CA ILE A 21 -3.91 19.96 -6.74
C ILE A 21 -4.49 20.80 -5.59
N THR A 22 -4.52 22.13 -5.76
CA THR A 22 -4.80 23.06 -4.65
C THR A 22 -6.02 23.97 -4.87
N ASP A 23 -6.55 24.00 -6.08
CA ASP A 23 -7.61 24.91 -6.53
C ASP A 23 -8.68 24.25 -7.41
N VAL A 24 -8.36 23.12 -8.05
CA VAL A 24 -9.33 22.32 -8.82
C VAL A 24 -10.18 21.45 -7.90
N VAL A 25 -11.49 21.56 -8.04
CA VAL A 25 -12.48 20.75 -7.35
C VAL A 25 -12.96 19.65 -8.30
N GLY A 26 -12.66 18.39 -7.97
CA GLY A 26 -13.00 17.21 -8.77
C GLY A 26 -14.39 16.65 -8.47
N ASP A 27 -14.74 15.56 -9.14
CA ASP A 27 -16.05 14.90 -9.01
C ASP A 27 -16.32 14.38 -7.58
N TRP A 28 -15.26 14.07 -6.83
CA TRP A 28 -15.32 13.73 -5.41
C TRP A 28 -16.10 14.75 -4.56
N ALA A 29 -16.12 16.02 -4.97
CA ALA A 29 -16.82 17.08 -4.25
C ALA A 29 -18.35 16.95 -4.31
N VAL A 30 -18.90 16.17 -5.25
CA VAL A 30 -20.34 15.83 -5.26
C VAL A 30 -20.74 15.18 -3.93
N ARG A 31 -19.87 14.33 -3.37
CA ARG A 31 -20.09 13.67 -2.08
C ARG A 31 -19.47 14.40 -0.90
N ARG A 32 -18.51 15.31 -1.15
CA ARG A 32 -17.75 16.04 -0.13
C ARG A 32 -17.61 17.54 -0.47
N PRO A 33 -18.72 18.30 -0.61
CA PRO A 33 -18.67 19.69 -1.10
C PRO A 33 -17.95 20.66 -0.15
N GLY A 34 -17.78 20.27 1.13
CA GLY A 34 -17.06 21.07 2.13
C GLY A 34 -15.58 20.72 2.31
N VAL A 35 -15.06 19.74 1.58
CA VAL A 35 -13.65 19.34 1.66
C VAL A 35 -12.84 20.19 0.67
N SER A 36 -11.75 20.80 1.12
CA SER A 36 -10.85 21.57 0.26
C SER A 36 -9.93 20.63 -0.54
N PRO A 37 -9.57 20.97 -1.79
CA PRO A 37 -8.61 20.19 -2.57
C PRO A 37 -7.22 20.17 -1.91
N GLY A 38 -6.56 19.03 -2.01
CA GLY A 38 -5.21 18.83 -1.48
C GLY A 38 -4.54 17.53 -1.90
N GLY A 39 -5.06 16.86 -2.93
CA GLY A 39 -4.57 15.56 -3.39
C GLY A 39 -3.56 15.66 -4.54
N TRP A 40 -3.09 14.49 -4.95
CA TRP A 40 -2.31 14.24 -6.17
C TRP A 40 -3.06 13.23 -7.02
N ALA A 41 -2.82 13.27 -8.32
CA ALA A 41 -3.29 12.25 -9.24
C ALA A 41 -2.12 11.36 -9.68
N PHE A 42 -2.43 10.12 -10.06
CA PHE A 42 -1.49 9.19 -10.65
C PHE A 42 -0.73 9.72 -11.89
N GLN A 43 -1.42 10.49 -12.76
CA GLN A 43 -0.83 11.05 -13.99
C GLN A 43 -0.26 12.46 -13.78
N TYR A 44 0.51 12.94 -14.77
CA TYR A 44 1.10 14.29 -14.73
C TYR A 44 0.08 15.44 -14.63
N HIS A 45 -1.08 15.29 -15.28
CA HIS A 45 -2.12 16.31 -15.41
C HIS A 45 -3.48 15.62 -15.44
N ASN A 46 -4.14 15.56 -14.29
CA ASN A 46 -5.44 14.91 -14.13
C ASN A 46 -6.21 15.50 -12.93
N ASP A 47 -6.25 16.82 -12.88
CA ASP A 47 -6.56 17.57 -11.66
C ASP A 47 -7.98 17.36 -11.11
N PHE A 48 -8.91 16.85 -11.95
CA PHE A 48 -10.27 16.50 -11.54
C PHE A 48 -10.37 15.13 -10.85
N TYR A 49 -9.35 14.28 -10.97
CA TYR A 49 -9.35 12.91 -10.45
C TYR A 49 -8.09 12.62 -9.63
N PRO A 50 -7.84 13.38 -8.54
CA PRO A 50 -6.87 12.97 -7.54
C PRO A 50 -7.33 11.67 -6.86
N ASP A 51 -6.36 10.85 -6.47
CA ASP A 51 -6.60 9.60 -5.74
C ASP A 51 -5.91 9.61 -4.38
N VAL A 52 -6.52 8.91 -3.43
CA VAL A 52 -6.11 8.96 -2.02
C VAL A 52 -4.85 8.18 -1.73
N ASP A 53 -4.53 7.16 -2.53
CA ASP A 53 -3.33 6.35 -2.36
C ASP A 53 -2.08 7.03 -2.91
N ASP A 54 -2.09 7.68 -4.07
CA ASP A 54 -0.97 8.54 -4.49
C ASP A 54 -0.79 9.70 -3.52
N THR A 55 -1.90 10.33 -3.09
CA THR A 55 -1.84 11.41 -2.09
C THR A 55 -1.18 10.95 -0.78
N ALA A 56 -1.51 9.75 -0.31
CA ALA A 56 -0.91 9.18 0.90
C ALA A 56 0.58 8.85 0.71
N VAL A 57 0.97 8.28 -0.44
CA VAL A 57 2.38 7.95 -0.74
C VAL A 57 3.24 9.21 -0.87
N VAL A 58 2.76 10.20 -1.63
CA VAL A 58 3.43 11.49 -1.77
C VAL A 58 3.54 12.19 -0.42
N GLY A 59 2.46 12.22 0.36
CA GLY A 59 2.46 12.77 1.71
C GLY A 59 3.49 12.11 2.62
N MET A 60 3.57 10.77 2.63
CA MET A 60 4.57 10.04 3.41
C MET A 60 6.02 10.36 2.98
N LEU A 61 6.27 10.56 1.67
CA LEU A 61 7.59 10.94 1.18
C LEU A 61 7.96 12.37 1.61
N LEU A 62 7.05 13.34 1.45
CA LEU A 62 7.27 14.73 1.81
C LEU A 62 7.53 14.90 3.32
N ASP A 63 6.76 14.18 4.15
CA ASP A 63 6.93 14.20 5.61
C ASP A 63 8.32 13.71 6.05
N ARG A 64 8.84 12.67 5.39
CA ARG A 64 10.17 12.11 5.67
C ARG A 64 11.33 13.03 5.30
N GLN A 65 11.10 14.07 4.50
CA GLN A 65 12.12 15.07 4.22
C GLN A 65 12.41 15.92 5.47
N HIS A 66 11.44 16.01 6.40
CA HIS A 66 11.49 16.88 7.58
C HIS A 66 11.81 18.35 7.23
N ASP A 67 11.40 18.78 6.03
CA ASP A 67 11.54 20.15 5.55
C ASP A 67 10.26 20.94 5.90
N PRO A 68 10.36 22.03 6.69
CA PRO A 68 9.22 22.91 6.98
C PRO A 68 8.48 23.44 5.75
N ALA A 69 9.15 23.51 4.59
CA ALA A 69 8.52 23.90 3.33
C ALA A 69 7.42 22.92 2.87
N GLN A 70 7.34 21.72 3.45
CA GLN A 70 6.29 20.74 3.16
C GLN A 70 5.07 20.85 4.07
N ALA A 71 5.12 21.66 5.14
CA ALA A 71 4.08 21.68 6.17
C ALA A 71 2.69 22.00 5.62
N GLU A 72 2.57 22.98 4.72
CA GLU A 72 1.27 23.35 4.14
C GLU A 72 0.74 22.29 3.19
N ALA A 73 1.61 21.68 2.38
CA ALA A 73 1.23 20.61 1.47
C ALA A 73 0.73 19.38 2.24
N LEU A 74 1.44 19.00 3.31
CA LEU A 74 1.05 17.91 4.22
C LEU A 74 -0.27 18.19 4.92
N ARG A 75 -0.48 19.41 5.41
CA ARG A 75 -1.74 19.81 6.07
C ARG A 75 -2.93 19.69 5.13
N ARG A 76 -2.78 20.11 3.86
CA ARG A 76 -3.83 19.97 2.82
C ARG A 76 -4.09 18.51 2.49
N ALA A 77 -3.03 17.74 2.28
CA ALA A 77 -3.10 16.30 1.99
C ALA A 77 -3.84 15.55 3.11
N GLN A 78 -3.46 15.80 4.36
CA GLN A 78 -4.08 15.21 5.55
C GLN A 78 -5.57 15.55 5.63
N ALA A 79 -5.92 16.83 5.47
CA ALA A 79 -7.32 17.27 5.52
C ALA A 79 -8.16 16.64 4.40
N TRP A 80 -7.61 16.56 3.19
CA TRP A 80 -8.28 15.96 2.04
C TRP A 80 -8.47 14.44 2.24
N VAL A 81 -7.41 13.69 2.59
CA VAL A 81 -7.51 12.24 2.87
C VAL A 81 -8.53 11.96 3.98
N ILE A 82 -8.54 12.73 5.07
CA ILE A 82 -9.56 12.57 6.14
C ILE A 82 -10.97 12.82 5.59
N GLY A 83 -11.16 13.88 4.79
CA GLY A 83 -12.44 14.23 4.19
C GLY A 83 -12.98 13.15 3.23
N MET A 84 -12.08 12.40 2.60
CA MET A 84 -12.39 11.33 1.65
C MET A 84 -12.70 9.98 2.31
N GLN A 85 -12.67 9.86 3.64
CA GLN A 85 -13.03 8.62 4.32
C GLN A 85 -14.52 8.29 4.09
N SER A 86 -14.81 7.03 3.74
CA SER A 86 -16.18 6.53 3.64
C SER A 86 -16.77 6.19 5.01
N SER A 87 -18.10 6.10 5.08
CA SER A 87 -18.86 5.89 6.31
C SER A 87 -18.58 4.57 7.01
N ASP A 88 -18.17 3.54 6.26
CA ASP A 88 -17.73 2.24 6.77
C ASP A 88 -16.32 2.25 7.41
N GLY A 89 -15.60 3.37 7.27
CA GLY A 89 -14.27 3.58 7.80
C GLY A 89 -13.13 3.35 6.80
N GLY A 90 -13.40 2.82 5.61
CA GLY A 90 -12.38 2.63 4.59
C GLY A 90 -12.29 3.78 3.58
N TRP A 91 -11.43 3.60 2.59
CA TRP A 91 -11.27 4.48 1.43
C TRP A 91 -11.32 3.69 0.12
N GLY A 92 -12.09 4.20 -0.84
CA GLY A 92 -11.91 3.91 -2.27
C GLY A 92 -10.76 4.76 -2.83
N ALA A 93 -10.41 4.58 -4.09
CA ALA A 93 -9.30 5.31 -4.71
C ALA A 93 -9.63 6.80 -4.95
N PHE A 94 -10.78 7.09 -5.55
CA PHE A 94 -11.14 8.42 -6.05
C PHE A 94 -12.35 9.04 -5.35
N GLU A 95 -13.33 8.24 -4.94
CA GLU A 95 -14.61 8.76 -4.45
C GLU A 95 -15.06 8.12 -3.12
N PRO A 96 -15.56 8.92 -2.16
CA PRO A 96 -16.16 8.38 -0.97
C PRO A 96 -17.60 7.93 -1.22
N GLU A 97 -18.03 6.89 -0.50
CA GLU A 97 -19.38 6.31 -0.58
C GLU A 97 -19.77 5.78 -1.97
N ASN A 98 -18.80 5.45 -2.82
CA ASN A 98 -19.06 4.85 -4.14
C ASN A 98 -19.36 3.33 -3.98
N THR A 99 -20.45 3.02 -3.26
CA THR A 99 -20.78 1.67 -2.77
C THR A 99 -22.15 1.18 -3.23
N HIS A 100 -22.67 1.74 -4.34
CA HIS A 100 -23.95 1.34 -4.96
C HIS A 100 -23.81 0.00 -5.71
N LEU A 101 -23.29 -1.03 -5.04
CA LEU A 101 -22.84 -2.32 -5.62
C LEU A 101 -23.89 -3.02 -6.48
N TYR A 102 -25.18 -2.74 -6.25
CA TYR A 102 -26.26 -3.25 -7.08
C TYR A 102 -26.15 -2.81 -8.56
N LEU A 103 -25.45 -1.71 -8.85
CA LEU A 103 -25.19 -1.25 -10.23
C LEU A 103 -24.27 -2.19 -11.01
N ASN A 104 -23.51 -3.08 -10.34
CA ASN A 104 -22.75 -4.14 -11.00
C ASN A 104 -23.64 -5.27 -11.56
N HIS A 105 -24.97 -5.20 -11.40
CA HIS A 105 -25.91 -6.19 -11.95
C HIS A 105 -26.68 -5.70 -13.18
N ILE A 106 -26.37 -4.52 -13.72
CA ILE A 106 -26.95 -4.05 -14.98
C ILE A 106 -26.20 -4.66 -16.18
N PRO A 107 -26.83 -4.82 -17.35
CA PRO A 107 -26.18 -5.44 -18.52
C PRO A 107 -24.89 -4.77 -18.99
N PHE A 108 -24.72 -3.47 -18.70
CA PHE A 108 -23.51 -2.71 -19.03
C PHE A 108 -22.32 -3.00 -18.10
N ALA A 109 -22.56 -3.50 -16.88
CA ALA A 109 -21.55 -3.67 -15.84
C ALA A 109 -21.11 -5.15 -15.70
N ASP A 110 -21.02 -5.86 -16.82
CA ASP A 110 -20.63 -7.27 -16.92
C ASP A 110 -19.24 -7.59 -16.34
N HIS A 111 -18.38 -6.58 -16.21
CA HIS A 111 -17.04 -6.69 -15.62
C HIS A 111 -16.99 -6.42 -14.10
N GLY A 112 -18.09 -6.02 -13.47
CA GLY A 112 -18.18 -5.82 -12.00
C GLY A 112 -17.30 -4.70 -11.43
N ALA A 113 -16.79 -3.80 -12.27
CA ALA A 113 -15.81 -2.77 -11.91
C ALA A 113 -16.33 -1.34 -12.12
N LEU A 114 -17.65 -1.15 -12.09
CA LEU A 114 -18.27 0.16 -12.32
C LEU A 114 -18.05 1.15 -11.17
N LEU A 115 -17.68 0.64 -10.00
CA LEU A 115 -17.71 1.37 -8.74
C LEU A 115 -16.35 1.36 -8.05
N ASP A 116 -16.19 2.27 -7.12
CA ASP A 116 -14.99 2.50 -6.31
C ASP A 116 -15.28 2.31 -4.81
N PRO A 117 -15.66 1.09 -4.38
CA PRO A 117 -15.92 0.85 -2.97
C PRO A 117 -14.61 0.88 -2.17
N PRO A 118 -14.69 1.15 -0.85
CA PRO A 118 -13.53 1.05 0.02
C PRO A 118 -12.81 -0.30 -0.03
N THR A 119 -11.48 -0.26 -0.04
CA THR A 119 -10.62 -1.43 -0.20
C THR A 119 -9.49 -1.49 0.83
N ALA A 120 -8.98 -2.69 1.10
CA ALA A 120 -8.05 -2.92 2.21
C ALA A 120 -6.68 -2.26 1.97
N ASP A 121 -6.15 -2.37 0.76
CA ASP A 121 -4.87 -1.78 0.35
C ASP A 121 -4.89 -0.25 0.35
N VAL A 122 -5.92 0.38 -0.21
CA VAL A 122 -6.08 1.85 -0.19
C VAL A 122 -6.27 2.34 1.25
N THR A 123 -7.14 1.69 2.02
CA THR A 123 -7.37 2.03 3.44
C THR A 123 -6.07 1.91 4.25
N ALA A 124 -5.28 0.86 4.02
CA ALA A 124 -4.00 0.67 4.67
C ALA A 124 -3.00 1.78 4.32
N ARG A 125 -2.98 2.25 3.07
CA ARG A 125 -2.15 3.37 2.63
C ARG A 125 -2.51 4.67 3.37
N CYS A 126 -3.81 4.98 3.45
CA CYS A 126 -4.29 6.15 4.17
C CYS A 126 -3.99 6.08 5.68
N VAL A 127 -4.17 4.92 6.31
CA VAL A 127 -3.80 4.73 7.72
C VAL A 127 -2.31 4.98 7.92
N SER A 128 -1.45 4.36 7.10
CA SER A 128 0.00 4.51 7.19
C SER A 128 0.43 5.98 7.10
N PHE A 129 -0.13 6.73 6.14
CA PHE A 129 0.13 8.16 5.99
C PHE A 129 -0.31 8.97 7.21
N LEU A 130 -1.57 8.82 7.64
CA LEU A 130 -2.12 9.60 8.73
C LEU A 130 -1.41 9.31 10.06
N THR A 131 -1.03 8.06 10.33
CA THR A 131 -0.26 7.69 11.52
C THR A 131 1.19 8.18 11.46
N GLN A 132 1.80 8.21 10.26
CA GLN A 132 3.13 8.79 10.09
C GLN A 132 3.15 10.29 10.44
N LEU A 133 2.07 11.01 10.11
CA LEU A 133 1.85 12.40 10.55
C LEU A 133 1.51 12.55 12.04
N GLY A 134 1.56 11.47 12.82
CA GLY A 134 1.35 11.47 14.26
C GLY A 134 -0.10 11.31 14.71
N MET A 135 -1.04 10.92 13.83
CA MET A 135 -2.38 10.58 14.28
C MET A 135 -2.37 9.29 15.11
N SER A 136 -2.84 9.39 16.34
CA SER A 136 -2.99 8.25 17.25
C SER A 136 -4.02 7.23 16.76
N ALA A 137 -3.81 5.96 17.09
CA ALA A 137 -4.81 4.88 16.93
C ALA A 137 -6.16 5.18 17.61
N GLU A 138 -6.16 6.02 18.65
CA GLU A 138 -7.38 6.45 19.33
C GLU A 138 -8.16 7.54 18.58
N ASN A 139 -7.58 8.11 17.52
CA ASN A 139 -8.30 9.03 16.65
C ASN A 139 -9.48 8.27 15.98
N PRO A 140 -10.70 8.82 15.98
CA PRO A 140 -11.87 8.15 15.37
C PRO A 140 -11.67 7.76 13.90
N VAL A 141 -10.92 8.54 13.12
CA VAL A 141 -10.59 8.23 11.72
C VAL A 141 -9.81 6.92 11.63
N ILE A 142 -8.73 6.80 12.41
CA ILE A 142 -7.86 5.62 12.45
C ILE A 142 -8.60 4.42 13.05
N ARG A 143 -9.33 4.61 14.15
CA ARG A 143 -10.09 3.54 14.81
C ARG A 143 -11.12 2.90 13.87
N ARG A 144 -11.85 3.72 13.10
CA ARG A 144 -12.80 3.21 12.10
C ARG A 144 -12.10 2.46 10.97
N ALA A 145 -10.97 2.95 10.51
CA ALA A 145 -10.16 2.32 9.47
C ALA A 145 -9.61 0.95 9.91
N ILE A 146 -9.05 0.85 11.11
CA ILE A 146 -8.61 -0.43 11.68
C ILE A 146 -9.82 -1.37 11.82
N GLY A 147 -10.98 -0.85 12.25
CA GLY A 147 -12.22 -1.62 12.29
C GLY A 147 -12.63 -2.15 10.91
N PHE A 148 -12.51 -1.34 9.85
CA PHE A 148 -12.75 -1.75 8.47
C PHE A 148 -11.79 -2.87 8.05
N LEU A 149 -10.49 -2.68 8.24
CA LEU A 149 -9.47 -3.69 7.90
C LEU A 149 -9.72 -5.02 8.62
N ARG A 150 -10.05 -4.99 9.92
CA ARG A 150 -10.35 -6.21 10.68
C ARG A 150 -11.58 -6.97 10.17
N ARG A 151 -12.61 -6.26 9.69
CA ARG A 151 -13.80 -6.89 9.10
C ARG A 151 -13.53 -7.48 7.72
N GLY A 152 -12.59 -6.89 6.97
CA GLY A 152 -12.18 -7.36 5.65
C GLY A 152 -11.09 -8.43 5.64
N GLN A 153 -10.66 -8.94 6.81
CA GLN A 153 -9.67 -10.01 6.86
C GLN A 153 -10.29 -11.35 6.48
N GLU A 154 -9.59 -12.08 5.62
CA GLU A 154 -9.97 -13.42 5.20
C GLU A 154 -9.80 -14.46 6.32
N THR A 155 -10.45 -15.61 6.16
CA THR A 155 -10.41 -16.70 7.14
C THR A 155 -9.03 -17.33 7.30
N ASP A 156 -8.20 -17.30 6.26
CA ASP A 156 -6.79 -17.71 6.28
C ASP A 156 -5.85 -16.65 6.87
N GLY A 157 -6.37 -15.43 7.14
CA GLY A 157 -5.61 -14.31 7.69
C GLY A 157 -5.12 -13.30 6.66
N SER A 158 -5.31 -13.55 5.36
CA SER A 158 -4.90 -12.62 4.31
C SER A 158 -5.87 -11.44 4.13
N TRP A 159 -5.49 -10.49 3.28
CA TRP A 159 -6.38 -9.44 2.76
C TRP A 159 -6.30 -9.39 1.24
N PHE A 160 -7.45 -9.22 0.60
CA PHE A 160 -7.57 -9.03 -0.84
C PHE A 160 -6.81 -7.78 -1.31
N GLY A 161 -6.02 -7.91 -2.37
CA GLY A 161 -5.35 -6.79 -3.05
C GLY A 161 -6.21 -6.28 -4.18
N ARG A 162 -6.76 -5.06 -4.08
CA ARG A 162 -7.61 -4.49 -5.12
C ARG A 162 -6.81 -3.97 -6.31
N TRP A 163 -5.59 -3.50 -6.08
CA TRP A 163 -4.75 -2.83 -7.09
C TRP A 163 -3.42 -3.52 -7.38
N GLY A 164 -2.97 -4.40 -6.48
CA GLY A 164 -1.78 -5.25 -6.66
C GLY A 164 -2.14 -6.73 -6.51
N THR A 165 -1.57 -7.59 -7.34
CA THR A 165 -1.84 -9.03 -7.38
C THR A 165 -1.16 -9.77 -6.23
N ASN A 166 -1.87 -10.39 -5.29
CA ASN A 166 -3.25 -10.16 -4.86
C ASN A 166 -3.25 -10.18 -3.32
N TYR A 167 -3.40 -11.35 -2.71
CA TYR A 167 -3.46 -11.50 -1.27
C TYR A 167 -2.12 -11.22 -0.60
N VAL A 168 -0.98 -11.46 -1.26
CA VAL A 168 0.34 -11.03 -0.78
C VAL A 168 0.42 -9.50 -0.70
N TYR A 169 -0.09 -8.81 -1.73
CA TYR A 169 -0.10 -7.34 -1.80
C TYR A 169 -1.00 -6.70 -0.75
N GLY A 170 -2.25 -7.17 -0.65
CA GLY A 170 -3.21 -6.68 0.33
C GLY A 170 -2.72 -6.93 1.76
N THR A 171 -2.20 -8.14 2.03
CA THR A 171 -1.68 -8.51 3.35
C THR A 171 -0.48 -7.68 3.77
N TRP A 172 0.49 -7.48 2.87
CA TRP A 172 1.63 -6.59 3.13
C TRP A 172 1.15 -5.18 3.50
N SER A 173 0.28 -4.60 2.68
CA SER A 173 -0.22 -3.24 2.88
C SER A 173 -0.86 -3.09 4.26
N VAL A 174 -1.73 -4.02 4.64
CA VAL A 174 -2.43 -4.00 5.93
C VAL A 174 -1.47 -4.21 7.10
N LEU A 175 -0.51 -5.13 7.01
CA LEU A 175 0.48 -5.33 8.08
C LEU A 175 1.30 -4.07 8.34
N CYS A 176 1.71 -3.36 7.30
CA CYS A 176 2.41 -2.09 7.45
C CYS A 176 1.53 -1.00 8.11
N ALA A 177 0.25 -0.91 7.73
CA ALA A 177 -0.69 0.02 8.36
C ALA A 177 -0.94 -0.27 9.84
N LEU A 178 -1.12 -1.56 10.21
CA LEU A 178 -1.32 -1.97 11.60
C LEU A 178 -0.07 -1.68 12.45
N ASN A 179 1.13 -1.95 11.92
CA ASN A 179 2.38 -1.57 12.57
C ASN A 179 2.50 -0.05 12.74
N ALA A 180 2.21 0.73 11.70
CA ALA A 180 2.29 2.19 11.76
C ALA A 180 1.29 2.79 12.77
N ALA A 181 0.13 2.16 12.93
CA ALA A 181 -0.86 2.50 13.95
C ALA A 181 -0.50 2.00 15.37
N GLY A 182 0.62 1.29 15.55
CA GLY A 182 1.06 0.77 16.85
C GLY A 182 0.22 -0.40 17.36
N VAL A 183 -0.44 -1.14 16.48
CA VAL A 183 -1.12 -2.40 16.87
C VAL A 183 -0.06 -3.43 17.30
N PRO A 184 -0.19 -4.06 18.48
CA PRO A 184 0.78 -5.03 18.96
C PRO A 184 1.01 -6.19 17.99
N HIS A 185 2.26 -6.63 17.82
CA HIS A 185 2.61 -7.72 16.89
C HIS A 185 2.03 -9.10 17.28
N ASP A 186 1.61 -9.26 18.53
CA ASP A 186 0.89 -10.44 19.03
C ASP A 186 -0.63 -10.37 18.80
N ASP A 187 -1.14 -9.30 18.17
CA ASP A 187 -2.53 -9.17 17.80
C ASP A 187 -2.99 -10.34 16.91
N PRO A 188 -4.14 -10.97 17.20
CA PRO A 188 -4.60 -12.15 16.45
C PRO A 188 -4.72 -11.93 14.94
N ALA A 189 -5.08 -10.72 14.49
CA ALA A 189 -5.16 -10.42 13.06
C ALA A 189 -3.76 -10.42 12.41
N ILE A 190 -2.76 -9.83 13.08
CA ILE A 190 -1.36 -9.85 12.62
C ILE A 190 -0.82 -11.28 12.62
N ARG A 191 -1.03 -12.06 13.68
CA ARG A 191 -0.55 -13.45 13.76
C ARG A 191 -1.10 -14.35 12.66
N ARG A 192 -2.39 -14.22 12.32
CA ARG A 192 -2.99 -14.98 11.21
C ARG A 192 -2.39 -14.58 9.86
N ALA A 193 -2.19 -13.27 9.64
CA ALA A 193 -1.59 -12.76 8.41
C ALA A 193 -0.12 -13.20 8.24
N VAL A 194 0.67 -13.22 9.32
CA VAL A 194 2.00 -13.83 9.34
C VAL A 194 1.90 -15.32 8.98
N GLY A 195 0.97 -16.05 9.60
CA GLY A 195 0.72 -17.46 9.27
C GLY A 195 0.43 -17.69 7.79
N PHE A 196 -0.42 -16.86 7.19
CA PHE A 196 -0.70 -16.88 5.75
C PHE A 196 0.58 -16.70 4.94
N LEU A 197 1.32 -15.59 5.13
CA LEU A 197 2.55 -15.31 4.37
C LEU A 197 3.58 -16.44 4.50
N LEU A 198 3.79 -16.98 5.71
CA LEU A 198 4.70 -18.10 5.92
C LEU A 198 4.24 -19.37 5.18
N SER A 199 2.93 -19.63 5.14
CA SER A 199 2.37 -20.83 4.49
C SER A 199 2.50 -20.84 2.96
N VAL A 200 2.66 -19.67 2.34
CA VAL A 200 2.77 -19.50 0.88
C VAL A 200 4.19 -19.16 0.41
N GLN A 201 5.19 -19.23 1.29
CA GLN A 201 6.59 -19.09 0.87
C GLN A 201 7.01 -20.30 0.02
N ARG A 202 7.64 -20.05 -1.12
CA ARG A 202 8.11 -21.09 -2.04
C ARG A 202 9.45 -21.69 -1.60
N ASP A 203 9.81 -22.84 -2.17
CA ASP A 203 11.05 -23.56 -1.85
C ASP A 203 12.32 -22.76 -2.16
N ASP A 204 12.28 -21.90 -3.19
CA ASP A 204 13.38 -21.02 -3.57
C ASP A 204 13.60 -19.82 -2.61
N GLY A 205 12.72 -19.68 -1.61
CA GLY A 205 12.73 -18.63 -0.59
C GLY A 205 11.89 -17.40 -0.94
N GLY A 206 11.42 -17.28 -2.18
CA GLY A 206 10.58 -16.17 -2.60
C GLY A 206 9.08 -16.41 -2.38
N TRP A 207 8.31 -15.42 -2.82
CA TRP A 207 6.86 -15.46 -2.93
C TRP A 207 6.44 -15.12 -4.36
N GLY A 208 5.34 -15.70 -4.80
CA GLY A 208 4.73 -15.37 -6.08
C GLY A 208 3.25 -15.70 -6.05
N GLU A 209 2.44 -14.88 -6.70
CA GLU A 209 0.99 -15.02 -6.73
C GLU A 209 0.45 -14.69 -8.13
N ASP A 210 -0.36 -15.60 -8.66
CA ASP A 210 -0.92 -15.48 -10.02
C ASP A 210 -2.17 -14.62 -10.07
N GLU A 211 -2.49 -14.11 -11.25
CA GLU A 211 -3.73 -13.39 -11.50
C GLU A 211 -4.99 -14.27 -11.43
N GLU A 212 -4.87 -15.60 -11.58
CA GLU A 212 -5.98 -16.53 -11.35
C GLU A 212 -6.47 -16.54 -9.89
N THR A 213 -5.71 -15.98 -8.94
CA THR A 213 -6.15 -15.82 -7.54
C THR A 213 -7.26 -14.79 -7.36
N TYR A 214 -7.57 -13.99 -8.39
CA TYR A 214 -8.78 -13.18 -8.45
C TYR A 214 -10.04 -13.99 -8.79
N ALA A 215 -9.87 -15.26 -9.19
CA ALA A 215 -10.93 -16.23 -9.43
C ALA A 215 -10.83 -17.36 -8.40
N ASP A 216 -10.64 -18.60 -8.84
CA ASP A 216 -10.75 -19.80 -8.00
C ASP A 216 -9.39 -20.40 -7.61
N ALA A 217 -8.27 -19.82 -8.05
CA ALA A 217 -6.95 -20.35 -7.70
C ALA A 217 -6.63 -20.14 -6.20
N PRO A 218 -5.86 -21.06 -5.59
CA PRO A 218 -5.42 -20.90 -4.21
C PRO A 218 -4.66 -19.58 -3.99
N ARG A 219 -5.00 -18.88 -2.92
CA ARG A 219 -4.43 -17.58 -2.55
C ARG A 219 -2.93 -17.69 -2.28
N GLY A 220 -2.18 -16.67 -2.66
CA GLY A 220 -0.74 -16.58 -2.45
C GLY A 220 0.09 -17.57 -3.28
N CYS A 221 -0.51 -18.27 -4.24
CA CYS A 221 0.18 -19.29 -5.02
C CYS A 221 0.47 -18.85 -6.45
N TYR A 222 1.68 -19.18 -6.91
CA TYR A 222 2.06 -19.16 -8.31
C TYR A 222 3.13 -20.23 -8.58
N HIS A 223 3.45 -20.48 -9.86
CA HIS A 223 4.46 -21.46 -10.25
C HIS A 223 5.89 -20.93 -10.20
N GLU A 224 6.08 -19.61 -10.09
CA GLU A 224 7.38 -18.96 -9.88
C GLU A 224 7.31 -17.89 -8.79
N SER A 225 8.45 -17.58 -8.16
CA SER A 225 8.58 -16.44 -7.25
C SER A 225 8.86 -15.19 -8.07
N THR A 226 8.29 -14.05 -7.67
CA THR A 226 8.53 -12.75 -8.32
C THR A 226 9.26 -11.79 -7.37
N PRO A 227 10.13 -10.91 -7.87
CA PRO A 227 10.88 -9.98 -7.02
C PRO A 227 9.96 -9.00 -6.29
N SER A 228 8.89 -8.49 -6.91
CA SER A 228 7.97 -7.55 -6.26
C SER A 228 7.11 -8.22 -5.17
N GLN A 229 6.52 -9.39 -5.43
CA GLN A 229 5.71 -10.09 -4.42
C GLN A 229 6.56 -10.65 -3.28
N THR A 230 7.78 -11.12 -3.57
CA THR A 230 8.77 -11.46 -2.53
C THR A 230 9.06 -10.25 -1.64
N ALA A 231 9.27 -9.09 -2.24
CA ALA A 231 9.50 -7.86 -1.48
C ALA A 231 8.28 -7.47 -0.62
N TRP A 232 7.05 -7.57 -1.13
CA TRP A 232 5.84 -7.31 -0.32
C TRP A 232 5.75 -8.25 0.88
N ALA A 233 5.91 -9.56 0.69
CA ALA A 233 5.91 -10.51 1.79
C ALA A 233 6.98 -10.17 2.84
N LEU A 234 8.20 -9.82 2.42
CA LEU A 234 9.27 -9.40 3.32
C LEU A 234 8.92 -8.11 4.08
N LEU A 235 8.39 -7.11 3.39
CA LEU A 235 7.99 -5.83 3.99
C LEU A 235 6.89 -6.03 5.04
N GLY A 236 5.91 -6.90 4.75
CA GLY A 236 4.83 -7.25 5.67
C GLY A 236 5.30 -8.04 6.89
N LEU A 237 6.12 -9.08 6.69
CA LEU A 237 6.71 -9.87 7.78
C LEU A 237 7.57 -9.00 8.70
N MET A 238 8.41 -8.12 8.13
CA MET A 238 9.20 -7.18 8.94
C MET A 238 8.34 -6.19 9.70
N ALA A 239 7.23 -5.71 9.11
CA ALA A 239 6.27 -4.85 9.82
C ALA A 239 5.55 -5.59 10.96
N ALA A 240 5.40 -6.90 10.86
CA ALA A 240 4.84 -7.75 11.91
C ALA A 240 5.87 -8.18 12.98
N GLY A 241 7.10 -7.65 12.95
CA GLY A 241 8.15 -7.99 13.92
C GLY A 241 8.93 -9.27 13.61
N GLU A 242 8.73 -9.87 12.44
CA GLU A 242 9.34 -11.16 12.05
C GLU A 242 10.71 -11.00 11.37
N ALA A 243 11.42 -9.89 11.60
CA ALA A 243 12.68 -9.58 10.92
C ALA A 243 13.78 -10.64 11.13
N ASP A 244 13.74 -11.37 12.26
CA ASP A 244 14.69 -12.43 12.62
C ASP A 244 14.20 -13.84 12.19
N HIS A 245 13.01 -13.95 11.58
CA HIS A 245 12.44 -15.23 11.17
C HIS A 245 13.19 -15.79 9.95
N GLU A 246 13.42 -17.11 9.91
CA GLU A 246 14.16 -17.78 8.83
C GLU A 246 13.57 -17.50 7.43
N ALA A 247 12.24 -17.45 7.34
CA ALA A 247 11.54 -17.09 6.10
C ALA A 247 11.98 -15.73 5.53
N VAL A 248 12.23 -14.73 6.39
CA VAL A 248 12.73 -13.41 5.96
C VAL A 248 14.15 -13.54 5.40
N ALA A 249 15.03 -14.28 6.09
CA ALA A 249 16.39 -14.53 5.60
C ALA A 249 16.39 -15.25 4.23
N ARG A 250 15.49 -16.23 4.04
CA ARG A 250 15.32 -16.94 2.76
C ARG A 250 14.83 -16.01 1.64
N GLY A 251 13.89 -15.12 1.91
CA GLY A 251 13.41 -14.13 0.93
C GLY A 251 14.47 -13.09 0.57
N VAL A 252 15.23 -12.61 1.54
CA VAL A 252 16.39 -11.74 1.29
C VAL A 252 17.41 -12.45 0.40
N ALA A 253 17.72 -13.72 0.70
CA ALA A 253 18.64 -14.53 -0.09
C ALA A 253 18.14 -14.78 -1.52
N TYR A 254 16.82 -14.97 -1.71
CA TYR A 254 16.21 -15.01 -3.04
C TYR A 254 16.48 -13.70 -3.80
N LEU A 255 16.10 -12.55 -3.24
CA LEU A 255 16.27 -11.26 -3.91
C LEU A 255 17.74 -10.98 -4.24
N THR A 256 18.67 -11.24 -3.33
CA THR A 256 20.10 -11.06 -3.59
C THR A 256 20.62 -11.98 -4.71
N ARG A 257 20.18 -13.25 -4.73
CA ARG A 257 20.63 -14.23 -5.73
C ARG A 257 20.05 -13.96 -7.12
N THR A 258 18.83 -13.44 -7.21
CA THR A 258 18.15 -13.16 -8.49
C THR A 258 18.42 -11.75 -9.02
N GLN A 259 19.17 -10.92 -8.28
CA GLN A 259 19.60 -9.62 -8.78
C GLN A 259 20.59 -9.82 -9.95
N ARG A 260 20.34 -9.11 -11.04
CA ARG A 260 21.18 -9.12 -12.23
C ARG A 260 22.42 -8.25 -12.03
N ALA A 261 23.39 -8.41 -12.93
CA ALA A 261 24.65 -7.65 -12.89
C ALA A 261 24.48 -6.13 -13.06
N ASP A 262 23.38 -5.69 -13.69
CA ASP A 262 23.00 -4.28 -13.82
C ASP A 262 22.29 -3.72 -12.58
N GLY A 263 22.07 -4.54 -11.55
CA GLY A 263 21.39 -4.17 -10.32
C GLY A 263 19.87 -4.31 -10.37
N GLU A 264 19.30 -4.71 -11.50
CA GLU A 264 17.85 -4.91 -11.67
C GLU A 264 17.41 -6.34 -11.34
N TRP A 265 16.09 -6.56 -11.29
CA TRP A 265 15.48 -7.89 -11.29
C TRP A 265 14.67 -8.10 -12.57
N THR A 266 14.65 -9.34 -13.07
CA THR A 266 13.70 -9.73 -14.13
C THR A 266 12.36 -10.05 -13.50
N GLU A 267 11.28 -9.50 -14.08
CA GLU A 267 9.91 -9.81 -13.70
C GLU A 267 9.05 -9.75 -14.97
N LEU A 268 8.60 -10.92 -15.43
CA LEU A 268 7.74 -11.06 -16.60
C LEU A 268 6.26 -11.16 -16.23
N PRO A 269 5.84 -11.81 -15.13
CA PRO A 269 4.44 -11.79 -14.71
C PRO A 269 3.92 -10.38 -14.47
N TYR A 270 2.60 -10.19 -14.57
CA TYR A 270 2.01 -8.94 -14.10
C TYR A 270 1.75 -9.07 -12.60
N THR A 271 1.96 -7.97 -11.89
CA THR A 271 1.80 -7.94 -10.43
C THR A 271 0.83 -6.86 -9.98
N ALA A 272 0.12 -6.25 -10.93
CA ALA A 272 -0.92 -5.29 -10.67
C ALA A 272 -2.17 -5.55 -11.50
N VAL A 273 -3.26 -4.95 -11.03
CA VAL A 273 -4.58 -5.13 -11.61
C VAL A 273 -5.26 -3.77 -11.69
N GLY A 274 -5.92 -3.50 -12.81
CA GLY A 274 -6.89 -2.40 -12.87
C GLY A 274 -8.28 -2.91 -12.52
N PHE A 275 -8.70 -4.00 -13.17
CA PHE A 275 -9.98 -4.66 -12.93
C PHE A 275 -9.77 -6.16 -12.73
N PRO A 276 -9.98 -6.70 -11.52
CA PRO A 276 -9.88 -8.13 -11.23
C PRO A 276 -10.56 -8.99 -12.30
N ARG A 277 -9.84 -10.00 -12.81
CA ARG A 277 -10.29 -10.96 -13.85
C ARG A 277 -10.44 -10.40 -15.27
N VAL A 278 -10.17 -9.12 -15.49
CA VAL A 278 -10.48 -8.43 -16.76
C VAL A 278 -9.29 -7.68 -17.32
N PHE A 279 -8.60 -6.91 -16.46
CA PHE A 279 -7.56 -5.98 -16.91
C PHE A 279 -6.40 -5.94 -15.91
N TYR A 280 -5.26 -6.44 -16.36
CA TYR A 280 -4.03 -6.55 -15.58
C TYR A 280 -2.97 -5.58 -16.09
N LEU A 281 -2.11 -5.13 -15.17
CA LEU A 281 -1.16 -4.04 -15.39
C LEU A 281 0.26 -4.49 -15.05
N ARG A 282 1.22 -3.94 -15.79
CA ARG A 282 2.63 -4.01 -15.44
C ARG A 282 3.13 -2.65 -14.97
N TYR A 283 3.46 -2.55 -13.68
CA TYR A 283 4.28 -1.45 -13.19
C TYR A 283 5.76 -1.78 -13.36
N HIS A 284 6.39 -1.25 -14.41
CA HIS A 284 7.79 -1.53 -14.74
C HIS A 284 8.78 -1.22 -13.60
N GLY A 285 8.43 -0.29 -12.71
CA GLY A 285 9.23 0.07 -11.56
C GLY A 285 9.15 -0.90 -10.38
N TYR A 286 8.11 -1.75 -10.28
CA TYR A 286 7.90 -2.61 -9.10
C TYR A 286 9.05 -3.59 -8.87
N ARG A 287 9.55 -4.21 -9.95
CA ARG A 287 10.75 -5.07 -9.93
C ARG A 287 12.03 -4.38 -9.48
N LEU A 288 12.04 -3.05 -9.37
CA LEU A 288 13.19 -2.26 -8.92
C LEU A 288 12.95 -1.69 -7.52
N TYR A 289 11.85 -0.96 -7.35
CA TYR A 289 11.57 -0.21 -6.14
C TYR A 289 11.32 -1.10 -4.93
N PHE A 290 10.53 -2.17 -5.09
CA PHE A 290 10.16 -3.02 -3.96
C PHE A 290 11.32 -3.88 -3.45
N PRO A 291 12.08 -4.59 -4.30
CA PRO A 291 13.28 -5.31 -3.84
C PRO A 291 14.28 -4.40 -3.13
N LEU A 292 14.53 -3.20 -3.69
CA LEU A 292 15.42 -2.23 -3.06
C LEU A 292 14.89 -1.77 -1.69
N LEU A 293 13.59 -1.47 -1.59
CA LEU A 293 12.95 -1.08 -0.35
C LEU A 293 13.02 -2.19 0.71
N ALA A 294 12.72 -3.43 0.34
CA ALA A 294 12.77 -4.59 1.24
C ALA A 294 14.18 -4.84 1.76
N LEU A 295 15.18 -4.87 0.87
CA LEU A 295 16.59 -5.08 1.25
C LEU A 295 17.12 -3.92 2.12
N ALA A 296 16.75 -2.68 1.80
CA ALA A 296 17.13 -1.52 2.60
C ALA A 296 16.48 -1.56 3.99
N ARG A 297 15.19 -1.92 4.09
CA ARG A 297 14.47 -2.09 5.36
C ARG A 297 15.12 -3.17 6.21
N TYR A 298 15.36 -4.36 5.63
CA TYR A 298 16.02 -5.47 6.32
C TYR A 298 17.40 -5.07 6.86
N ARG A 299 18.26 -4.49 6.01
CA ARG A 299 19.58 -4.00 6.42
C ARG A 299 19.50 -3.01 7.58
N ASN A 300 18.54 -2.09 7.53
CA ASN A 300 18.41 -1.05 8.56
C ASN A 300 17.91 -1.64 9.90
N LEU A 301 16.94 -2.56 9.88
CA LEU A 301 16.47 -3.25 11.08
C LEU A 301 17.59 -4.06 11.73
N GLN A 302 18.33 -4.84 10.93
CA GLN A 302 19.46 -5.64 11.40
C GLN A 302 20.59 -4.78 12.00
N ARG A 303 20.88 -3.62 11.39
CA ARG A 303 21.88 -2.69 11.94
C ARG A 303 21.44 -1.99 13.22
N ALA A 304 20.15 -1.65 13.32
CA ALA A 304 19.59 -1.00 14.49
C ALA A 304 19.31 -1.99 15.63
N ASN A 305 19.28 -3.29 15.35
CA ASN A 305 18.76 -4.34 16.24
C ASN A 305 17.34 -4.00 16.71
N ASP A 306 16.52 -3.52 15.78
CA ASP A 306 15.13 -3.10 16.02
C ASP A 306 14.16 -4.08 15.35
N ARG A 307 13.01 -4.30 15.99
CA ARG A 307 11.93 -5.16 15.51
C ARG A 307 10.69 -4.37 15.10
N VAL A 308 10.72 -3.06 15.27
CA VAL A 308 9.62 -2.17 14.88
C VAL A 308 10.03 -1.39 13.64
N VAL A 309 9.17 -1.43 12.62
CA VAL A 309 9.35 -0.60 11.43
C VAL A 309 8.88 0.81 11.76
N SER A 310 9.80 1.78 11.72
CA SER A 310 9.49 3.17 12.11
C SER A 310 8.75 3.98 11.04
N VAL A 311 8.94 3.64 9.76
CA VAL A 311 8.46 4.46 8.64
C VAL A 311 8.24 3.63 7.37
N GLY A 312 7.31 4.12 6.53
CA GLY A 312 6.97 3.53 5.24
C GLY A 312 5.81 2.54 5.33
N PHE A 313 5.39 2.11 4.14
CA PHE A 313 4.26 1.20 3.93
C PHE A 313 4.72 -0.14 3.39
#